data_AF-A0A2M7W2W6-F1
#
_entry.id   AF-A0A2M7W2W6-F1
#
_cell.length_a   1.000
_cell.length_b   1.000
_cell.length_c   1.000
_cell.angle_alpha   90.00
_cell.angle_beta   90.00
_cell.angle_gamma   90.00
#
_symmetry.space_group_name_H-M   'P 1'
#
loop_
_entity.id
_entity.type
_entity.pdbx_description
1 polymer ?
#
loop_
_entity_poly.entity_id
_entity_poly.type
_entity_poly.pdbx_seq_one_letter_code
_entity_poly.pdbx_strand_id
1 'polypeptide(L)'
;MPRWFSRNKEKAANAMPRIMTSFQKQEAEVDASVEAGLFPARVASRNGAKLLQFSAKIALLSVILVMVLSYFGLIDPIRNLLGPIQIGGTGTLIVSSDYTRTQIYLDGKVVGQTPFTGENIDAGRHKLKVQAAENANGFFKEAAIDIEVFPGNATIVKANVAPETSLFSYSVIASSNRKDGDSLLVVKALPGEVKVRVDGTIVGTAPFVSDTLSSGAHQLLLEKEGYKPVLIDITISADKQVTVETQLYQYQINLDR
;
A
#
# COMPACT_ATOMS: atom_id res chain seq x y z
N MET A 1 -27.60 -70.20 -20.97
CA MET A 1 -28.00 -70.73 -22.30
C MET A 1 -28.27 -69.55 -23.24
N PRO A 2 -27.96 -69.67 -24.55
CA PRO A 2 -26.91 -68.89 -25.24
C PRO A 2 -27.50 -67.99 -26.36
N ARG A 3 -26.81 -67.25 -27.26
CA ARG A 3 -25.69 -67.60 -28.16
C ARG A 3 -25.34 -66.36 -29.01
N TRP A 4 -24.05 -66.09 -29.24
CA TRP A 4 -23.59 -65.40 -30.45
C TRP A 4 -23.71 -66.34 -31.65
N PHE A 5 -23.99 -65.82 -32.85
CA PHE A 5 -23.31 -66.23 -34.10
C PHE A 5 -23.53 -65.22 -35.24
N SER A 6 -22.45 -65.08 -36.00
CA SER A 6 -22.10 -64.17 -37.08
C SER A 6 -22.58 -64.59 -38.48
N ARG A 7 -22.21 -63.73 -39.47
CA ARG A 7 -21.96 -63.96 -40.93
C ARG A 7 -23.18 -63.69 -41.84
N ASN A 8 -23.03 -63.11 -43.04
CA ASN A 8 -21.88 -63.04 -43.96
C ASN A 8 -22.17 -62.03 -45.10
N LYS A 9 -21.10 -61.40 -45.64
CA LYS A 9 -20.72 -61.25 -47.09
C LYS A 9 -21.77 -60.79 -48.12
N GLU A 10 -21.49 -60.05 -49.19
CA GLU A 10 -20.33 -59.39 -49.82
C GLU A 10 -20.90 -58.73 -51.11
N LYS A 11 -20.21 -57.72 -51.65
CA LYS A 11 -20.19 -57.30 -53.08
C LYS A 11 -21.44 -56.69 -53.71
N ALA A 12 -21.31 -55.43 -54.15
CA ALA A 12 -21.02 -55.12 -55.56
C ALA A 12 -20.80 -53.61 -55.75
N ALA A 13 -19.75 -53.28 -56.49
CA ALA A 13 -19.40 -51.94 -56.95
C ALA A 13 -20.05 -51.63 -58.32
N ASN A 14 -20.05 -50.33 -58.64
CA ASN A 14 -20.26 -49.67 -59.95
C ASN A 14 -21.69 -49.40 -60.44
N ALA A 15 -22.08 -48.12 -60.40
CA ALA A 15 -22.42 -47.33 -61.59
C ALA A 15 -22.58 -45.83 -61.22
N MET A 16 -21.82 -44.93 -61.85
CA MET A 16 -22.13 -43.48 -61.91
C MET A 16 -23.17 -43.22 -63.02
N PRO A 17 -23.95 -42.12 -62.99
CA PRO A 17 -23.48 -40.86 -63.59
C PRO A 17 -23.83 -39.56 -62.82
N ARG A 18 -22.96 -38.57 -63.03
CA ARG A 18 -23.09 -37.13 -62.75
C ARG A 18 -24.47 -36.57 -63.13
N ILE A 19 -25.17 -35.87 -62.23
CA ILE A 19 -25.85 -34.55 -62.42
C ILE A 19 -26.06 -33.95 -61.00
N MET A 20 -26.02 -32.61 -60.89
CA MET A 20 -26.27 -31.75 -59.71
C MET A 20 -25.02 -31.23 -58.98
N THR A 21 -24.30 -30.36 -59.67
CA THR A 21 -23.45 -29.34 -59.05
C THR A 21 -24.07 -27.98 -59.36
N SER A 22 -25.09 -27.56 -58.61
CA SER A 22 -25.55 -26.16 -58.67
C SER A 22 -26.45 -25.66 -57.52
N PHE A 23 -26.96 -26.51 -56.61
CA PHE A 23 -27.92 -26.03 -55.58
C PHE A 23 -27.40 -25.90 -54.15
N GLN A 24 -26.19 -26.38 -53.83
CA GLN A 24 -25.66 -26.29 -52.45
C GLN A 24 -24.77 -25.07 -52.17
N LYS A 25 -24.47 -24.24 -53.19
CA LYS A 25 -23.62 -23.05 -53.00
C LYS A 25 -24.39 -21.79 -52.60
N GLN A 26 -25.72 -21.78 -52.78
CA GLN A 26 -26.52 -20.57 -52.57
C GLN A 26 -27.07 -20.44 -51.13
N GLU A 27 -27.12 -21.53 -50.37
CA GLU A 27 -27.64 -21.51 -48.99
C GLU A 27 -26.54 -21.18 -47.96
N ALA A 28 -25.28 -21.54 -48.25
CA ALA A 28 -24.13 -21.20 -47.39
C ALA A 28 -23.69 -19.73 -47.51
N GLU A 29 -24.10 -19.00 -48.56
CA GLU A 29 -23.72 -17.61 -48.80
C GLU A 29 -24.73 -16.62 -48.20
N VAL A 30 -25.96 -17.07 -47.89
CA VAL A 30 -27.00 -16.25 -47.27
C VAL A 30 -26.80 -16.15 -45.75
N ASP A 31 -26.40 -17.23 -45.06
CA ASP A 31 -26.17 -17.19 -43.60
C ASP A 31 -24.92 -16.39 -43.20
N ALA A 32 -23.86 -16.40 -44.02
CA ALA A 32 -22.65 -15.61 -43.74
C ALA A 32 -22.86 -14.09 -43.89
N SER A 33 -23.90 -13.67 -44.62
CA SER A 33 -24.19 -12.27 -44.90
C SER A 33 -25.05 -11.61 -43.80
N VAL A 34 -25.73 -12.39 -42.96
CA VAL A 34 -26.61 -11.88 -41.89
C VAL A 34 -25.86 -11.66 -40.57
N GLU A 35 -24.83 -12.45 -40.26
CA GLU A 35 -24.05 -12.26 -39.02
C GLU A 35 -23.04 -11.10 -39.07
N ALA A 36 -22.67 -10.60 -40.26
CA ALA A 36 -21.74 -9.48 -40.40
C ALA A 36 -22.35 -8.11 -40.04
N GLY A 37 -23.67 -8.03 -39.82
CA GLY A 37 -24.40 -6.78 -39.59
C GLY A 37 -24.68 -6.41 -38.13
N LEU A 38 -24.40 -7.28 -37.15
CA LEU A 38 -24.85 -7.09 -35.75
C LEU A 38 -23.75 -6.80 -34.73
N PHE A 39 -22.49 -6.80 -35.14
CA PHE A 39 -21.39 -6.35 -34.29
C PHE A 39 -20.58 -5.31 -35.05
N PRO A 40 -20.63 -4.02 -34.68
CA PRO A 40 -19.63 -3.09 -35.18
C PRO A 40 -18.28 -3.61 -34.70
N ALA A 41 -17.47 -4.10 -35.64
CA ALA A 41 -16.05 -4.36 -35.40
C ALA A 41 -15.50 -3.08 -34.79
N ARG A 42 -15.19 -3.13 -33.49
CA ARG A 42 -14.65 -2.02 -32.75
C ARG A 42 -13.36 -1.66 -33.48
N VAL A 43 -13.40 -0.59 -34.27
CA VAL A 43 -12.21 0.00 -34.89
C VAL A 43 -11.41 0.52 -33.71
N ALA A 44 -10.58 -0.35 -33.13
CA ALA A 44 -9.50 0.05 -32.25
C ALA A 44 -8.63 0.96 -33.11
N SER A 45 -8.87 2.27 -32.98
CA SER A 45 -8.12 3.31 -33.66
C SER A 45 -6.65 2.94 -33.56
N ARG A 46 -5.99 2.75 -34.71
CA ARG A 46 -4.55 2.47 -34.80
C ARG A 46 -3.73 3.54 -34.05
N ASN A 47 -4.33 4.71 -33.79
CA ASN A 47 -3.79 5.79 -32.98
C ASN A 47 -3.95 5.55 -31.47
N GLY A 48 -5.00 4.87 -31.01
CA GLY A 48 -5.21 4.52 -29.60
C GLY A 48 -4.18 3.52 -29.08
N ALA A 49 -3.85 2.49 -29.86
CA ALA A 49 -2.77 1.56 -29.52
C ALA A 49 -1.38 2.25 -29.49
N LYS A 50 -1.13 3.20 -30.42
CA LYS A 50 0.09 4.02 -30.40
C LYS A 50 0.12 4.94 -29.17
N LEU A 51 -0.97 5.64 -28.86
CA LEU A 51 -1.09 6.52 -27.69
C LEU A 51 -0.87 5.76 -26.38
N LEU A 52 -1.42 4.56 -26.23
CA LEU A 52 -1.20 3.70 -25.06
C LEU A 52 0.25 3.22 -24.94
N GLN A 53 0.91 2.90 -26.07
CA GLN A 53 2.34 2.56 -26.04
C GLN A 53 3.23 3.76 -25.76
N PHE A 54 2.87 4.96 -26.22
CA PHE A 54 3.57 6.19 -25.88
C PHE A 54 3.40 6.55 -24.40
N SER A 55 2.19 6.46 -23.85
CA SER A 55 1.95 6.72 -22.42
C SER A 55 2.66 5.69 -21.53
N ALA A 56 2.68 4.42 -21.91
CA ALA A 56 3.41 3.38 -21.18
C ALA A 56 4.93 3.59 -21.20
N LYS A 57 5.50 4.05 -22.33
CA LYS A 57 6.94 4.36 -22.44
C LYS A 57 7.32 5.60 -21.62
N ILE A 58 6.48 6.64 -21.62
CA ILE A 58 6.69 7.83 -20.78
C ILE A 58 6.60 7.45 -19.30
N ALA A 59 5.62 6.62 -18.91
CA ALA A 59 5.51 6.10 -17.55
C ALA A 59 6.75 5.30 -17.15
N LEU A 60 7.23 4.40 -18.00
CA LEU A 60 8.44 3.61 -17.74
C LEU A 60 9.70 4.48 -17.61
N LEU A 61 9.88 5.46 -18.51
CA LEU A 61 10.98 6.42 -18.43
C LEU A 61 10.90 7.27 -17.17
N SER A 62 9.70 7.66 -16.73
CA SER A 62 9.52 8.41 -15.48
C SER A 62 9.88 7.58 -14.25
N VAL A 63 9.53 6.29 -14.23
CA VAL A 63 9.90 5.37 -13.14
C VAL A 63 11.42 5.14 -13.09
N ILE A 64 12.05 4.91 -14.25
CA ILE A 64 13.51 4.75 -14.35
C ILE A 64 14.22 6.04 -13.91
N LEU A 65 13.72 7.21 -14.35
CA LEU A 65 14.26 8.50 -13.94
C LEU A 65 14.16 8.68 -12.42
N VAL A 66 13.03 8.36 -11.81
CA VAL A 66 12.86 8.43 -10.35
C VAL A 66 13.81 7.46 -9.63
N MET A 67 13.98 6.22 -10.13
CA MET A 67 14.96 5.27 -9.56
C MET A 67 16.40 5.77 -9.68
N VAL A 68 16.78 6.37 -10.83
CA VAL A 68 18.11 6.95 -11.04
C VAL A 68 18.33 8.15 -10.11
N LEU A 69 17.37 9.06 -10.01
CA LEU A 69 17.43 10.18 -9.07
C LEU A 69 17.50 9.70 -7.62
N SER A 70 16.79 8.61 -7.28
CA SER A 70 16.87 7.97 -5.96
C SER A 70 18.26 7.40 -5.69
N TYR A 71 18.84 6.69 -6.65
CA TYR A 71 20.16 6.07 -6.54
C TYR A 71 21.27 7.11 -6.33
N PHE A 72 21.19 8.24 -7.01
CA PHE A 72 22.15 9.34 -6.86
C PHE A 72 21.85 10.30 -5.70
N GLY A 73 20.84 10.03 -4.87
CA GLY A 73 20.44 10.93 -3.77
C GLY A 73 19.91 12.30 -4.23
N LEU A 74 19.53 12.43 -5.50
CA LEU A 74 19.07 13.67 -6.11
C LEU A 74 17.58 13.93 -5.86
N ILE A 75 16.87 13.02 -5.16
CA ILE A 75 15.49 13.23 -4.73
C ILE A 75 15.41 14.18 -3.53
N ASP A 76 16.34 14.08 -2.57
CA ASP A 76 16.34 14.89 -1.35
C ASP A 76 16.39 16.41 -1.62
N PRO A 77 17.24 16.94 -2.53
CA PRO A 77 17.21 18.35 -2.85
C PRO A 77 15.89 18.79 -3.51
N ILE A 78 15.22 17.92 -4.29
CA ILE A 78 13.91 18.22 -4.89
C ILE A 78 12.83 18.29 -3.80
N ARG A 79 12.86 17.40 -2.81
CA ARG A 79 11.95 17.45 -1.64
C ARG A 79 12.13 18.73 -0.83
N ASN A 80 13.38 19.18 -0.65
CA ASN A 80 13.69 20.41 0.07
C ASN A 80 13.34 21.68 -0.74
N LEU A 81 13.43 21.63 -2.08
CA LEU A 81 13.12 22.76 -2.96
C LEU A 81 11.61 23.04 -3.07
N LEU A 82 10.77 22.00 -3.01
CA LEU A 82 9.32 22.14 -3.16
C LEU A 82 8.57 22.39 -1.84
N GLY A 83 9.25 22.28 -0.70
CA GLY A 83 8.60 22.32 0.60
C GLY A 83 7.58 21.18 0.80
N PRO A 84 6.91 21.14 1.96
CA PRO A 84 5.81 20.20 2.17
C PRO A 84 4.67 20.51 1.19
N ILE A 85 4.17 19.47 0.50
CA ILE A 85 2.98 19.60 -0.35
C ILE A 85 1.81 19.89 0.59
N GLN A 86 1.36 21.15 0.60
CA GLN A 86 0.23 21.61 1.39
C GLN A 86 -1.06 21.15 0.71
N ILE A 87 -1.65 20.07 1.19
CA ILE A 87 -2.99 19.66 0.75
C ILE A 87 -3.95 20.47 1.61
N GLY A 88 -4.56 21.52 1.05
CA GLY A 88 -5.28 22.53 1.83
C GLY A 88 -6.19 21.96 2.93
N GLY A 89 -6.16 22.61 4.09
CA GLY A 89 -6.85 22.19 5.31
C GLY A 89 -5.88 22.01 6.47
N THR A 90 -6.41 21.68 7.64
CA THR A 90 -5.63 21.43 8.85
C THR A 90 -6.08 20.15 9.53
N GLY A 91 -5.20 19.54 10.31
CA GLY A 91 -5.50 18.38 11.15
C GLY A 91 -5.01 18.58 12.58
N THR A 92 -5.02 17.49 13.35
CA THR A 92 -4.56 17.46 14.74
C THR A 92 -3.33 16.59 14.87
N LEU A 93 -2.30 17.06 15.54
CA LEU A 93 -1.12 16.28 15.89
C LEU A 93 -1.11 16.01 17.39
N ILE A 94 -1.08 14.74 17.78
CA ILE A 94 -0.97 14.33 19.18
C ILE A 94 0.35 13.62 19.36
N VAL A 95 1.20 14.08 20.27
CA VAL A 95 2.53 13.51 20.51
C VAL A 95 2.70 13.13 21.98
N SER A 96 3.14 11.90 22.20
CA SER A 96 3.44 11.35 23.52
C SER A 96 4.81 10.69 23.55
N SER A 97 5.35 10.50 24.75
CA SER A 97 6.59 9.77 25.00
C SER A 97 6.52 9.12 26.37
N ASP A 98 7.13 7.94 26.50
CA ASP A 98 7.35 7.30 27.81
C ASP A 98 8.42 8.05 28.62
N TYR A 99 9.26 8.86 27.94
CA TYR A 99 10.21 9.76 28.60
C TYR A 99 9.56 11.12 28.88
N THR A 100 9.46 11.47 30.17
CA THR A 100 8.84 12.72 30.63
C THR A 100 9.59 13.94 30.11
N ARG A 101 8.87 14.99 29.72
CA ARG A 101 9.42 16.28 29.25
C ARG A 101 10.32 16.13 28.01
N THR A 102 9.77 15.52 26.96
CA THR A 102 10.42 15.49 25.65
C THR A 102 10.03 16.75 24.87
N GLN A 103 10.99 17.58 24.50
CA GLN A 103 10.82 18.74 23.63
C GLN A 103 10.46 18.30 22.20
N ILE A 104 9.47 18.96 21.62
CA ILE A 104 8.95 18.67 20.29
C ILE A 104 9.22 19.86 19.38
N TYR A 105 9.75 19.55 18.20
CA TYR A 105 9.89 20.47 17.09
C TYR A 105 9.09 19.95 15.91
N LEU A 106 8.37 20.84 15.24
CA LEU A 106 7.69 20.58 13.99
C LEU A 106 8.32 21.48 12.92
N ASP A 107 8.83 20.88 11.85
CA ASP A 107 9.51 21.58 10.76
C ASP A 107 10.63 22.52 11.23
N GLY A 108 11.37 22.08 12.25
CA GLY A 108 12.48 22.82 12.85
C GLY A 108 12.07 23.87 13.88
N LYS A 109 10.78 24.18 14.05
CA LYS A 109 10.28 25.11 15.07
C LYS A 109 9.89 24.37 16.34
N VAL A 110 10.29 24.89 17.51
CA VAL A 110 9.80 24.41 18.80
C VAL A 110 8.29 24.64 18.91
N VAL A 111 7.51 23.57 19.15
CA VAL A 111 6.05 23.66 19.28
C VAL A 111 5.53 23.34 20.68
N GLY A 112 6.28 22.57 21.47
CA GLY A 112 5.86 22.22 22.83
C GLY A 112 6.67 21.07 23.42
N GLN A 113 6.17 20.47 24.50
CA GLN A 113 6.76 19.31 25.16
C GLN A 113 5.72 18.20 25.29
N THR A 114 6.14 16.94 25.43
CA THR A 114 5.23 15.81 25.66
C THR A 114 4.60 15.85 27.07
N PRO A 115 3.30 15.51 27.20
CA PRO A 115 2.35 15.26 26.11
C PRO A 115 1.96 16.57 25.40
N PHE A 116 1.82 16.50 24.07
CA PHE A 116 1.48 17.64 23.24
C PHE A 116 0.26 17.34 22.37
N THR A 117 -0.63 18.32 22.25
CA THR A 117 -1.72 18.33 21.28
C THR A 117 -1.66 19.64 20.53
N GLY A 118 -1.37 19.56 19.24
CA GLY A 118 -1.42 20.69 18.31
C GLY A 118 -2.68 20.58 17.47
N GLU A 119 -3.58 21.53 17.62
CA GLU A 119 -4.72 21.71 16.73
C GLU A 119 -4.35 22.62 15.56
N ASN A 120 -5.09 22.52 14.46
CA ASN A 120 -4.90 23.34 13.27
C ASN A 120 -3.48 23.25 12.67
N ILE A 121 -2.87 22.07 12.72
CA ILE A 121 -1.61 21.81 12.01
C ILE A 121 -1.92 21.73 10.52
N ASP A 122 -1.20 22.47 9.70
CA ASP A 122 -1.37 22.41 8.25
C ASP A 122 -1.32 20.96 7.75
N ALA A 123 -2.14 20.61 6.76
CA ALA A 123 -2.17 19.26 6.24
C ALA A 123 -1.07 19.04 5.19
N GLY A 124 -0.40 17.89 5.29
CA GLY A 124 0.73 17.53 4.44
C GLY A 124 1.79 16.76 5.21
N ARG A 125 2.97 16.63 4.61
CA ARG A 125 4.13 16.01 5.25
C ARG A 125 4.83 17.00 6.17
N HIS A 126 5.16 16.58 7.37
CA HIS A 126 5.94 17.37 8.32
C HIS A 126 7.11 16.57 8.85
N LYS A 127 8.17 17.28 9.23
CA LYS A 127 9.30 16.69 9.95
C LYS A 127 9.12 16.92 11.44
N LEU A 128 8.76 15.87 12.16
CA LEU A 128 8.67 15.87 13.61
C LEU A 128 10.04 15.53 14.21
N LYS A 129 10.55 16.35 15.12
CA LYS A 129 11.77 16.05 15.88
C LYS A 129 11.45 16.00 17.38
N VAL A 130 11.96 14.98 18.05
CA VAL A 130 11.86 14.81 19.51
C VAL A 130 13.23 14.84 20.15
N GLN A 131 13.34 15.52 21.29
CA GLN A 131 14.58 15.68 22.04
C GLN A 131 14.27 15.68 23.54
N ALA A 132 15.08 15.04 24.37
CA ALA A 132 14.94 15.16 25.83
C ALA A 132 15.10 16.65 26.25
N ALA A 133 14.13 17.23 26.96
CA ALA A 133 14.24 18.61 27.43
C ALA A 133 15.35 18.76 28.50
N GLU A 134 15.53 17.72 29.32
CA GLU A 134 16.64 17.61 30.25
C GLU A 134 17.55 16.45 29.82
N ASN A 135 18.68 16.78 29.21
CA ASN A 135 19.59 15.79 28.65
C ASN A 135 21.00 15.91 29.26
N ALA A 136 21.11 15.59 30.56
CA ALA A 136 22.39 15.63 31.25
C ALA A 136 23.43 14.81 30.48
N ASN A 137 24.58 15.43 30.21
CA ASN A 137 25.71 14.83 29.48
C ASN A 137 25.42 14.36 28.05
N GLY A 138 24.30 14.79 27.44
CA GLY A 138 23.97 14.41 26.07
C GLY A 138 23.68 12.92 25.89
N PHE A 139 23.22 12.26 26.95
CA PHE A 139 22.93 10.83 26.96
C PHE A 139 21.91 10.43 25.89
N PHE A 140 20.80 11.15 25.77
CA PHE A 140 19.78 10.90 24.76
C PHE A 140 20.14 11.54 23.42
N LYS A 141 19.93 10.81 22.33
CA LYS A 141 19.99 11.37 20.97
C LYS A 141 18.63 11.93 20.58
N GLU A 142 18.65 13.02 19.82
CA GLU A 142 17.44 13.49 19.14
C GLU A 142 17.05 12.53 18.02
N ALA A 143 15.74 12.48 17.73
CA ALA A 143 15.22 11.66 16.65
C ALA A 143 14.26 12.48 15.79
N ALA A 144 14.29 12.22 14.48
CA ALA A 144 13.40 12.83 13.51
C ALA A 144 12.54 11.76 12.85
N ILE A 145 11.26 12.08 12.67
CA ILE A 145 10.23 11.21 12.08
C ILE A 145 9.53 12.03 11.01
N ASP A 146 9.41 11.48 9.81
CA ASP A 146 8.53 12.05 8.80
C ASP A 146 7.10 11.61 9.11
N ILE A 147 6.20 12.57 9.28
CA ILE A 147 4.79 12.33 9.56
C ILE A 147 3.94 12.95 8.46
N GLU A 148 2.71 12.45 8.31
CA GLU A 148 1.71 13.05 7.44
C GLU A 148 0.50 13.44 8.28
N VAL A 149 0.07 14.68 8.14
CA VAL A 149 -1.14 15.23 8.76
C VAL A 149 -2.21 15.32 7.68
N PHE A 150 -3.34 14.65 7.90
CA PHE A 150 -4.46 14.66 6.97
C PHE A 150 -5.51 15.69 7.40
N PRO A 151 -6.15 16.42 6.45
CA PRO A 151 -7.17 17.41 6.78
C PRO A 151 -8.32 16.80 7.60
N GLY A 152 -8.69 17.45 8.70
CA GLY A 152 -9.77 17.06 9.59
C GLY A 152 -9.54 15.76 10.36
N ASN A 153 -8.34 15.18 10.32
CA ASN A 153 -8.00 13.94 10.99
C ASN A 153 -6.88 14.13 12.01
N ALA A 154 -6.80 13.21 12.96
CA ALA A 154 -5.71 13.15 13.91
C ALA A 154 -4.55 12.29 13.37
N THR A 155 -3.34 12.77 13.58
CA THR A 155 -2.10 11.99 13.50
C THR A 155 -1.57 11.83 14.92
N ILE A 156 -1.50 10.59 15.39
CA ILE A 156 -1.06 10.25 16.74
C ILE A 156 0.36 9.70 16.65
N VAL A 157 1.26 10.24 17.46
CA VAL A 157 2.65 9.83 17.53
C VAL A 157 3.01 9.46 18.95
N LYS A 158 3.56 8.27 19.15
CA LYS A 158 4.30 7.92 20.36
C LYS A 158 5.76 7.78 19.97
N ALA A 159 6.64 8.63 20.49
CA ALA A 159 8.05 8.65 20.14
C ALA A 159 8.92 8.66 21.39
N ASN A 160 9.87 7.74 21.46
CA ASN A 160 10.73 7.55 22.62
C ASN A 160 12.18 7.85 22.25
N VAL A 161 12.75 8.89 22.88
CA VAL A 161 14.19 9.18 22.79
C VAL A 161 14.99 8.04 23.41
N ALA A 162 16.20 7.81 22.90
CA ALA A 162 17.07 6.73 23.35
C ALA A 162 18.54 7.16 23.35
N PRO A 163 19.42 6.43 24.04
CA PRO A 163 20.84 6.79 24.12
C PRO A 163 21.59 6.60 22.80
N GLU A 164 21.08 5.71 21.96
CA GLU A 164 21.61 5.40 20.63
C GLU A 164 20.47 5.45 19.61
N THR A 165 20.79 5.84 18.38
CA THR A 165 19.80 5.93 17.29
C THR A 165 19.18 4.58 16.93
N SER A 166 19.92 3.48 17.12
CA SER A 166 19.42 2.11 16.94
C SER A 166 18.38 1.70 17.98
N LEU A 167 18.33 2.40 19.11
CA LEU A 167 17.38 2.17 20.21
C LEU A 167 16.18 3.10 20.15
N PHE A 168 16.14 4.02 19.20
CA PHE A 168 14.97 4.85 18.96
C PHE A 168 13.78 3.98 18.59
N SER A 169 12.62 4.29 19.17
CA SER A 169 11.36 3.62 18.83
C SER A 169 10.24 4.62 18.72
N TYR A 170 9.30 4.34 17.82
CA TYR A 170 8.11 5.16 17.66
C TYR A 170 6.95 4.36 17.07
N SER A 171 5.75 4.91 17.21
CA SER A 171 4.59 4.59 16.40
C SER A 171 3.92 5.88 15.91
N VAL A 172 3.55 5.90 14.64
CA VAL A 172 2.73 6.92 13.99
C VAL A 172 1.45 6.25 13.54
N ILE A 173 0.31 6.83 13.90
CA ILE A 173 -1.02 6.40 13.47
C ILE A 173 -1.63 7.59 12.75
N ALA A 174 -1.79 7.47 11.44
CA ALA A 174 -2.36 8.53 10.60
C ALA A 174 -3.66 8.02 9.96
N SER A 175 -4.74 8.78 10.14
CA SER A 175 -6.05 8.47 9.56
C SER A 175 -6.35 9.38 8.36
N SER A 176 -6.80 8.79 7.26
CA SER A 176 -7.17 9.52 6.04
C SER A 176 -8.52 9.05 5.51
N ASN A 177 -9.20 9.92 4.76
CA ASN A 177 -10.47 9.60 4.12
C ASN A 177 -10.27 8.75 2.87
N ARG A 178 -11.16 7.78 2.67
CA ARG A 178 -11.33 7.01 1.44
C ARG A 178 -12.65 7.38 0.78
N LYS A 179 -12.84 6.93 -0.46
CA LYS A 179 -14.05 7.20 -1.27
C LYS A 179 -14.78 5.93 -1.70
N ASP A 180 -14.30 4.76 -1.31
CA ASP A 180 -14.69 3.47 -1.86
C ASP A 180 -15.55 2.60 -0.93
N GLY A 181 -16.00 3.08 0.24
CA GLY A 181 -16.85 2.32 1.17
C GLY A 181 -16.05 1.57 2.23
N ASP A 182 -14.88 1.06 1.86
CA ASP A 182 -14.13 0.12 2.67
C ASP A 182 -13.16 0.81 3.62
N SER A 183 -13.00 0.22 4.80
CA SER A 183 -11.97 0.65 5.74
C SER A 183 -10.71 -0.19 5.57
N LEU A 184 -9.54 0.46 5.62
CA LEU A 184 -8.27 -0.15 5.27
C LEU A 184 -7.23 0.07 6.37
N LEU A 185 -6.51 -0.97 6.73
CA LEU A 185 -5.31 -0.89 7.57
C LEU A 185 -4.06 -1.07 6.71
N VAL A 186 -3.13 -0.13 6.85
CA VAL A 186 -1.78 -0.23 6.30
C VAL A 186 -0.80 -0.25 7.46
N VAL A 187 0.07 -1.25 7.52
CA VAL A 187 1.09 -1.40 8.56
C VAL A 187 2.47 -1.40 7.94
N LYS A 188 3.33 -0.50 8.40
CA LYS A 188 4.75 -0.43 8.08
C LYS A 188 5.56 -0.55 9.37
N ALA A 189 6.63 -1.32 9.33
CA ALA A 189 7.47 -1.51 10.50
C ALA A 189 8.95 -1.60 10.13
N LEU A 190 9.79 -1.05 11.01
CA LEU A 190 11.24 -1.17 10.97
C LEU A 190 11.74 -1.85 12.25
N PRO A 191 12.68 -2.81 12.13
CA PRO A 191 13.17 -3.39 10.88
C PRO A 191 12.05 -4.16 10.13
N GLY A 192 12.27 -4.52 8.87
CA GLY A 192 11.30 -5.30 8.09
C GLY A 192 11.04 -6.71 8.68
N GLU A 193 10.06 -7.42 8.11
CA GLU A 193 9.66 -8.77 8.55
C GLU A 193 9.18 -8.82 10.00
N VAL A 194 8.31 -7.87 10.37
CA VAL A 194 7.61 -7.84 11.65
C VAL A 194 6.28 -8.55 11.50
N LYS A 195 5.97 -9.51 12.35
CA LYS A 195 4.68 -10.21 12.36
C LYS A 195 3.58 -9.27 12.83
N VAL A 196 2.47 -9.23 12.09
CA VAL A 196 1.31 -8.40 12.39
C VAL A 196 0.15 -9.29 12.82
N ARG A 197 -0.39 -9.00 14.01
CA ARG A 197 -1.65 -9.56 14.50
C ARG A 197 -2.69 -8.45 14.63
N VAL A 198 -3.93 -8.78 14.26
CA VAL A 198 -5.12 -7.95 14.48
C VAL A 198 -6.08 -8.77 15.33
N ASP A 199 -6.48 -8.25 16.48
CA ASP A 199 -7.40 -8.89 17.43
C ASP A 199 -7.01 -10.34 17.77
N GLY A 200 -5.70 -10.54 18.00
CA GLY A 200 -5.13 -11.85 18.31
C GLY A 200 -4.92 -12.78 17.11
N THR A 201 -5.40 -12.43 15.91
CA THR A 201 -5.22 -13.25 14.69
C THR A 201 -4.02 -12.76 13.88
N ILE A 202 -3.13 -13.67 13.46
CA ILE A 202 -2.00 -13.31 12.57
C ILE A 202 -2.56 -13.02 11.18
N VAL A 203 -2.34 -11.80 10.68
CA VAL A 203 -2.83 -11.37 9.36
C VAL A 203 -1.72 -11.29 8.32
N GLY A 204 -0.45 -11.20 8.74
CA GLY A 204 0.68 -11.17 7.81
C GLY A 204 1.96 -10.65 8.45
N THR A 205 2.85 -10.12 7.62
CA THR A 205 4.11 -9.50 8.01
C THR A 205 4.22 -8.10 7.40
N ALA A 206 4.79 -7.14 8.14
CA ALA A 206 4.98 -5.79 7.66
C ALA A 206 6.11 -5.71 6.62
N PRO A 207 5.95 -4.91 5.53
CA PRO A 207 4.78 -4.09 5.22
C PRO A 207 3.53 -4.90 4.87
N PHE A 208 2.40 -4.54 5.46
CA PHE A 208 1.11 -5.24 5.33
C PHE A 208 0.01 -4.26 4.96
N VAL A 209 -0.90 -4.69 4.09
CA VAL A 209 -2.13 -3.98 3.74
C VAL A 209 -3.26 -4.97 3.88
N SER A 210 -4.28 -4.66 4.68
CA SER A 210 -5.48 -5.49 4.78
C SER A 210 -6.28 -5.45 3.48
N ASP A 211 -7.05 -6.47 3.14
CA ASP A 211 -8.03 -6.34 2.04
C ASP A 211 -9.16 -5.37 2.45
N THR A 212 -9.76 -5.64 3.61
CA THR A 212 -10.68 -4.75 4.33
C THR A 212 -10.45 -4.92 5.83
N LEU A 213 -10.87 -3.95 6.62
CA LEU A 213 -10.96 -4.03 8.07
C LEU A 213 -12.34 -3.54 8.49
N SER A 214 -12.98 -4.22 9.44
CA SER A 214 -14.27 -3.75 9.97
C SER A 214 -14.12 -2.39 10.62
N SER A 215 -15.14 -1.54 10.56
CA SER A 215 -15.16 -0.32 11.37
C SER A 215 -15.28 -0.69 12.84
N GLY A 216 -14.50 -0.03 13.71
CA GLY A 216 -14.51 -0.26 15.14
C GLY A 216 -13.13 -0.14 15.76
N ALA A 217 -13.05 -0.56 17.03
CA ALA A 217 -11.80 -0.68 17.75
C ALA A 217 -11.10 -1.99 17.38
N HIS A 218 -9.80 -1.91 17.14
CA HIS A 218 -8.94 -3.06 16.85
C HIS A 218 -7.67 -2.96 17.67
N GLN A 219 -7.16 -4.11 18.09
CA GLN A 219 -5.86 -4.20 18.73
C GLN A 219 -4.84 -4.78 17.76
N LEU A 220 -3.78 -4.04 17.52
CA LEU A 220 -2.62 -4.51 16.76
C LEU A 220 -1.54 -4.99 17.72
N LEU A 221 -0.96 -6.14 17.40
CA LEU A 221 0.25 -6.63 18.05
C LEU A 221 1.32 -6.88 16.97
N LEU A 222 2.42 -6.14 17.09
CA LEU A 222 3.56 -6.22 16.18
C LEU A 222 4.74 -6.88 16.89
N GLU A 223 5.25 -7.97 16.32
CA GLU A 223 6.24 -8.84 16.97
C GLU A 223 7.40 -9.17 16.05
N LYS A 224 8.62 -9.09 16.58
CA LYS A 224 9.82 -9.58 15.93
C LYS A 224 10.79 -10.10 16.99
N GLU A 225 11.46 -11.21 16.71
CA GLU A 225 12.46 -11.78 17.61
C GLU A 225 13.61 -10.80 17.87
N GLY A 226 14.00 -10.64 19.14
CA GLY A 226 15.02 -9.68 19.57
C GLY A 226 14.51 -8.24 19.73
N TYR A 227 13.22 -7.98 19.52
CA TYR A 227 12.61 -6.66 19.66
C TYR A 227 11.48 -6.67 20.68
N LYS A 228 11.27 -5.52 21.33
CA LYS A 228 10.12 -5.30 22.21
C LYS A 228 8.83 -5.29 21.39
N PRO A 229 7.82 -6.12 21.73
CA PRO A 229 6.55 -6.11 21.02
C PRO A 229 5.83 -4.78 21.20
N VAL A 230 5.13 -4.36 20.16
CA VAL A 230 4.36 -3.10 20.17
C VAL A 230 2.88 -3.45 20.09
N LEU A 231 2.15 -3.08 21.15
CA LEU A 231 0.70 -3.17 21.22
C LEU A 231 0.11 -1.78 20.88
N ILE A 232 -0.79 -1.72 19.89
CA ILE A 232 -1.39 -0.47 19.43
C ILE A 232 -2.90 -0.66 19.34
N ASP A 233 -3.64 0.10 20.13
CA ASP A 233 -5.09 0.19 19.97
C ASP A 233 -5.40 1.25 18.90
N ILE A 234 -6.17 0.86 17.89
CA ILE A 234 -6.64 1.76 16.83
C ILE A 234 -8.16 1.76 16.82
N THR A 235 -8.75 2.86 16.33
CA THR A 235 -10.16 2.91 15.97
C THR A 235 -10.27 3.34 14.53
N ILE A 236 -10.94 2.54 13.71
CA ILE A 236 -11.15 2.83 12.30
C ILE A 236 -12.64 3.04 12.04
N SER A 237 -13.00 4.15 11.41
CA SER A 237 -14.37 4.40 10.96
C SER A 237 -14.55 3.88 9.54
N ALA A 238 -15.81 3.69 9.12
CA ALA A 238 -16.13 3.43 7.72
C ALA A 238 -15.48 4.49 6.81
N ASP A 239 -15.11 4.10 5.59
CA ASP A 239 -14.46 4.98 4.61
C ASP A 239 -13.13 5.61 5.08
N LYS A 240 -12.40 4.96 6.01
CA LYS A 240 -11.08 5.44 6.46
C LYS A 240 -9.96 4.48 6.09
N GLN A 241 -8.80 5.04 5.81
CA GLN A 241 -7.55 4.32 5.87
C GLN A 241 -6.80 4.74 7.13
N VAL A 242 -6.43 3.76 7.96
CA VAL A 242 -5.48 3.96 9.06
C VAL A 242 -4.14 3.41 8.63
N THR A 243 -3.13 4.28 8.61
CA THR A 243 -1.74 3.89 8.41
C THR A 243 -1.05 3.87 9.76
N VAL A 244 -0.46 2.72 10.10
CA VAL A 244 0.39 2.53 11.26
C VAL A 244 1.82 2.35 10.78
N GLU A 245 2.70 3.24 11.19
CA GLU A 245 4.14 3.16 10.92
C GLU A 245 4.89 3.07 12.24
N THR A 246 5.81 2.11 12.39
CA THR A 246 6.55 1.92 13.63
C THR A 246 8.01 1.60 13.43
N GLN A 247 8.86 2.02 14.35
CA GLN A 247 10.18 1.47 14.56
C GLN A 247 10.22 0.77 15.91
N LEU A 248 10.55 -0.52 15.92
CA LEU A 248 10.57 -1.34 17.11
C LEU A 248 11.85 -1.09 17.91
N TYR A 249 11.73 -1.12 19.24
CA TYR A 249 12.88 -1.08 20.15
C TYR A 249 13.58 -2.44 20.17
N GLN A 250 14.86 -2.50 19.81
CA GLN A 250 15.66 -3.71 19.92
C GLN A 250 16.08 -3.96 21.37
N TYR A 251 15.90 -5.17 21.88
CA TYR A 251 16.45 -5.54 23.19
C TYR A 251 17.98 -5.49 23.14
N GLN A 252 18.59 -4.79 24.11
CA GLN A 252 20.02 -4.88 24.35
C GLN A 252 20.28 -6.16 25.13
N ILE A 253 20.86 -7.16 24.46
CA ILE A 253 21.40 -8.33 25.15
C ILE A 253 22.89 -8.05 25.37
N ASN A 254 23.25 -7.60 26.57
CA ASN A 254 24.66 -7.53 26.96
C ASN A 254 25.13 -8.96 27.27
N LEU A 255 25.87 -9.55 26.34
CA LEU A 255 26.59 -10.82 26.56
C LEU A 255 28.03 -10.53 26.99
N ASP A 256 28.21 -9.71 28.04
CA ASP A 256 29.52 -9.57 28.69
C ASP A 256 29.50 -10.35 30.00
N ARG A 257 30.17 -11.51 30.00
CA ARG A 257 30.68 -12.21 31.19
C ARG A 257 32.17 -12.44 31.04
#